data_AF-A0A7C7KZ50-F1
#
_entry.id   AF-A0A7C7KZ50-F1
#
_cell.length_a   1.000
_cell.length_b   1.000
_cell.length_c   1.000
_cell.angle_alpha   90.00
_cell.angle_beta   90.00
_cell.angle_gamma   90.00
#
_symmetry.space_group_name_H-M   'P 1'
#
loop_
_entity.id
_entity.type
_entity.pdbx_description
1 polymer ?
#
loop_
_entity_poly.entity_id
_entity_poly.type
_entity_poly.pdbx_seq_one_letter_code
_entity_poly.pdbx_strand_id
1 'polypeptide(L)'
;MRSWRGAKMAKAKVPTEKMTYEGFLKWCDEDTWAEWVDGEIIVLTPASDKHQDLADFLTAILRIYTEARGLGVVRSAPFQMKTGPELPGREPDILFIAQEHLEQLKETYLEGPADLVIEIASPESRLRDRGEK
;
A
#
# COMPACT_ATOMS: atom_id res chain seq x y z
N MET A 1 2.02 -33.35 0.56
CA MET A 1 1.09 -32.91 1.63
C MET A 1 1.87 -32.65 2.91
N ARG A 2 2.15 -31.38 3.23
CA ARG A 2 2.64 -30.98 4.55
C ARG A 2 1.65 -29.96 5.10
N SER A 3 1.04 -30.31 6.22
CA SER A 3 0.04 -29.53 6.94
C SER A 3 0.65 -28.20 7.40
N TRP A 4 0.00 -27.09 7.08
CA TRP A 4 0.29 -25.80 7.70
C TRP A 4 -0.22 -25.84 9.15
N ARG A 5 0.70 -25.98 10.11
CA ARG A 5 0.42 -25.71 11.52
C ARG A 5 0.60 -24.22 11.72
N GLY A 6 -0.49 -23.54 12.04
CA GLY A 6 -0.53 -22.09 12.23
C GLY A 6 0.53 -21.63 13.23
N ALA A 7 1.51 -20.87 12.73
CA ALA A 7 2.28 -19.98 13.57
C ALA A 7 1.35 -18.83 13.97
N LYS A 8 1.02 -18.74 15.25
CA LYS A 8 0.41 -17.53 15.82
C LYS A 8 1.44 -16.41 15.65
N MET A 9 1.30 -15.60 14.61
CA MET A 9 1.97 -14.30 14.53
C MET A 9 1.48 -13.48 15.73
N ALA A 10 2.40 -13.10 16.61
CA ALA A 10 2.09 -12.16 17.67
C ALA A 10 1.78 -10.83 16.98
N LYS A 11 0.49 -10.45 16.92
CA LYS A 11 0.09 -9.11 16.46
C LYS A 11 0.86 -8.10 17.31
N ALA A 12 1.75 -7.32 16.70
CA ALA A 12 2.27 -6.12 17.34
C ALA A 12 1.06 -5.36 17.91
N LYS A 13 1.09 -5.05 19.20
CA LYS A 13 -0.06 -4.46 19.89
C LYS A 13 -0.29 -3.09 19.24
N VAL A 14 -1.40 -2.94 18.49
CA VAL A 14 -1.74 -1.69 17.81
C VAL A 14 -1.72 -0.59 18.88
N PRO A 15 -0.85 0.42 18.73
CA PRO A 15 -0.79 1.54 19.65
C PRO A 15 -2.16 2.19 19.77
N THR A 16 -2.66 2.32 21.00
CA THR A 16 -3.95 2.95 21.30
C THR A 16 -3.84 4.48 21.38
N GLU A 17 -2.63 5.02 21.39
CA GLU A 17 -2.37 6.46 21.39
C GLU A 17 -2.10 6.95 19.96
N LYS A 18 -2.42 8.23 19.69
CA LYS A 18 -2.17 8.84 18.39
C LYS A 18 -0.69 8.78 18.04
N MET A 19 -0.37 8.28 16.85
CA MET A 19 0.99 8.16 16.33
C MET A 19 1.25 9.20 15.25
N THR A 20 2.44 9.81 15.24
CA THR A 20 2.85 10.65 14.11
C THR A 20 3.06 9.80 12.86
N TYR A 21 2.91 10.38 11.67
CA TYR A 21 3.16 9.64 10.42
C TYR A 21 4.58 9.06 10.36
N GLU A 22 5.60 9.80 10.80
CA GLU A 22 6.97 9.28 10.91
C GLU A 22 7.10 8.13 11.92
N GLY A 23 6.36 8.19 13.03
CA GLY A 23 6.29 7.10 13.99
C GLY A 23 5.68 5.85 13.37
N PHE A 24 4.64 6.03 12.53
CA PHE A 24 3.98 4.94 11.81
C PHE A 24 4.94 4.25 10.83
N LEU A 25 5.72 5.00 10.05
CA LEU A 25 6.72 4.41 9.14
C LEU A 25 7.81 3.59 9.86
N LYS A 26 8.09 3.89 11.14
CA LYS A 26 9.03 3.10 11.97
C LYS A 26 8.37 1.89 12.64
N TRP A 27 7.07 1.97 12.89
CA TRP A 27 6.29 0.93 13.56
C TRP A 27 5.78 -0.14 12.58
N CYS A 28 5.36 0.29 11.39
CA CYS A 28 4.85 -0.59 10.34
C CYS A 28 6.02 -1.37 9.74
N ASP A 29 6.18 -2.62 10.17
CA ASP A 29 7.13 -3.57 9.60
C ASP A 29 6.54 -4.29 8.37
N GLU A 30 7.39 -5.06 7.67
CA GLU A 30 7.00 -5.80 6.46
C GLU A 30 5.88 -6.84 6.71
N ASP A 31 5.68 -7.24 7.96
CA ASP A 31 4.67 -8.24 8.38
C ASP A 31 3.35 -7.61 8.87
N THR A 32 3.29 -6.28 8.95
CA THR A 32 2.12 -5.54 9.46
C THR A 32 1.47 -4.72 8.37
N TRP A 33 0.31 -5.19 7.88
CA TRP A 33 -0.53 -4.42 6.96
C TRP A 33 -1.41 -3.44 7.72
N ALA A 34 -1.14 -2.13 7.60
CA ALA A 34 -1.94 -1.09 8.22
C ALA A 34 -1.93 0.23 7.43
N GLU A 35 -2.99 1.01 7.59
CA GLU A 35 -3.07 2.40 7.09
C GLU A 35 -2.96 3.39 8.25
N TRP A 36 -2.37 4.56 7.99
CA TRP A 36 -2.36 5.68 8.93
C TRP A 36 -3.40 6.72 8.54
N VAL A 37 -4.33 7.02 9.47
CA VAL A 37 -5.42 7.99 9.26
C VAL A 37 -5.49 8.90 10.47
N ASP A 38 -5.06 10.16 10.32
CA ASP A 38 -5.18 11.24 11.32
C ASP A 38 -4.68 10.90 12.74
N GLY A 39 -3.59 10.13 12.79
CA GLY A 39 -2.94 9.67 14.01
C GLY A 39 -3.35 8.26 14.43
N GLU A 40 -4.32 7.65 13.76
CA GLU A 40 -4.81 6.31 14.06
C GLU A 40 -4.24 5.26 13.10
N ILE A 41 -4.01 4.05 13.62
CA ILE A 41 -3.51 2.91 12.85
C ILE A 41 -4.67 1.96 12.57
N ILE A 42 -4.95 1.72 11.30
CA ILE A 42 -6.01 0.83 10.84
C ILE A 42 -5.38 -0.44 10.28
N VAL A 43 -5.43 -1.54 11.03
CA VAL A 43 -4.91 -2.84 10.56
C VAL A 43 -5.80 -3.40 9.44
N LEU A 44 -5.19 -3.80 8.33
CA LEU A 44 -5.87 -4.43 7.21
C LEU A 44 -5.86 -5.96 7.37
N THR A 45 -6.86 -6.61 6.78
CA THR A 45 -6.87 -8.06 6.63
C THR A 45 -6.02 -8.47 5.43
N PRO A 46 -5.32 -9.62 5.47
CA PRO A 46 -4.56 -10.11 4.33
C PRO A 46 -5.42 -10.20 3.07
N ALA A 47 -4.84 -9.87 1.92
CA ALA A 47 -5.50 -9.99 0.62
C ALA A 47 -5.86 -11.45 0.29
N SER A 48 -6.98 -11.66 -0.41
CA SER A 48 -7.34 -12.98 -0.91
C SER A 48 -6.38 -13.46 -2.01
N ASP A 49 -6.23 -14.78 -2.17
CA ASP A 49 -5.39 -15.37 -3.24
C ASP A 49 -5.72 -14.81 -4.63
N LYS A 50 -7.00 -14.62 -4.94
CA LYS A 50 -7.46 -14.00 -6.20
C LYS A 50 -7.08 -12.53 -6.34
N HIS A 51 -7.04 -11.79 -5.22
CA HIS A 51 -6.62 -10.39 -5.23
C HIS A 51 -5.12 -10.30 -5.52
N GLN A 52 -4.32 -11.15 -4.87
CA GLN A 52 -2.88 -11.22 -5.11
C GLN A 52 -2.54 -11.64 -6.54
N ASP A 53 -3.17 -12.70 -7.06
CA ASP A 53 -2.93 -13.15 -8.44
C ASP A 53 -3.24 -12.05 -9.47
N LEU A 54 -4.32 -11.28 -9.27
CA LEU A 54 -4.65 -10.16 -10.13
C LEU A 54 -3.68 -8.98 -9.96
N ALA A 55 -3.26 -8.67 -8.74
CA ALA A 55 -2.28 -7.62 -8.45
C ALA A 55 -0.93 -7.92 -9.11
N ASP A 56 -0.46 -9.15 -8.99
CA ASP A 56 0.80 -9.62 -9.56
C ASP A 56 0.74 -9.57 -11.10
N PHE A 57 -0.34 -10.07 -11.69
CA PHE A 57 -0.55 -10.03 -13.14
C PHE A 57 -0.51 -8.60 -13.70
N LEU A 58 -1.27 -7.68 -13.10
CA LEU A 58 -1.32 -6.29 -13.53
C LEU A 58 0.02 -5.59 -13.32
N THR A 59 0.66 -5.79 -12.17
CA THR A 59 1.97 -5.21 -11.85
C THR A 59 3.03 -5.67 -12.84
N ALA A 60 3.05 -6.95 -13.19
CA ALA A 60 4.00 -7.49 -14.17
C ALA A 60 3.86 -6.83 -15.54
N ILE A 61 2.63 -6.73 -16.06
CA ILE A 61 2.37 -6.10 -17.37
C ILE A 61 2.77 -4.62 -17.37
N LEU A 62 2.37 -3.88 -16.33
CA LEU A 62 2.66 -2.46 -16.21
C LEU A 62 4.16 -2.20 -16.09
N ARG A 63 4.88 -2.97 -15.26
CA ARG A 63 6.34 -2.86 -15.13
C ARG A 63 7.04 -3.09 -16.47
N ILE A 64 6.73 -4.18 -17.16
CA ILE A 64 7.34 -4.50 -18.46
C ILE A 64 7.10 -3.36 -19.45
N TYR A 65 5.87 -2.86 -19.56
CA TYR A 65 5.54 -1.77 -20.48
C TYR A 65 6.26 -0.46 -20.12
N THR A 66 6.23 -0.08 -18.85
CA THR A 66 6.82 1.16 -18.33
C THR A 66 8.35 1.16 -18.47
N GLU A 67 9.01 0.07 -18.07
CA GLU A 67 10.46 -0.08 -18.13
C GLU A 67 10.95 -0.13 -19.58
N ALA A 68 10.29 -0.91 -20.45
CA ALA A 68 10.67 -1.01 -21.87
C ALA A 68 10.59 0.33 -22.62
N ARG A 69 9.79 1.27 -22.12
CA ARG A 69 9.60 2.59 -22.72
C ARG A 69 10.24 3.74 -21.94
N GLY A 70 10.86 3.46 -20.79
CA GLY A 70 11.45 4.49 -19.92
C GLY A 70 10.43 5.52 -19.42
N LEU A 71 9.20 5.08 -19.11
CA LEU A 71 8.10 5.98 -18.74
C LEU A 71 8.08 6.35 -17.25
N GLY A 72 8.89 5.68 -16.42
CA GLY A 72 8.93 5.90 -14.98
C GLY A 72 8.99 4.59 -14.20
N VAL A 73 8.27 4.52 -13.09
CA VAL A 73 8.36 3.44 -12.11
C VAL A 73 6.98 2.96 -11.68
N VAL A 74 6.82 1.65 -11.51
CA VAL A 74 5.63 1.03 -10.91
C VAL A 74 5.98 0.47 -9.53
N ARG A 75 5.09 0.68 -8.56
CA ARG A 75 5.14 0.08 -7.22
C ARG A 75 3.82 -0.63 -6.93
N SER A 76 3.88 -1.70 -6.16
CA SER A 76 2.72 -2.45 -5.69
C SER A 76 2.71 -2.42 -4.17
N ALA A 77 1.55 -2.63 -3.56
CA ALA A 77 1.44 -2.76 -2.12
C ALA A 77 2.33 -3.91 -1.58
N PRO A 78 2.90 -3.78 -0.36
CA PRO A 78 2.84 -2.60 0.50
C PRO A 78 3.79 -1.48 0.03
N PHE A 79 3.25 -0.28 -0.21
CA PHE A 79 4.02 0.94 -0.46
C PHE A 79 3.16 2.19 -0.20
N GLN A 80 3.58 3.03 0.74
CA GLN A 80 2.77 4.16 1.20
C GLN A 80 2.80 5.34 0.23
N MET A 81 1.70 6.09 0.17
CA MET A 81 1.54 7.34 -0.58
C MET A 81 0.97 8.41 0.35
N LYS A 82 1.62 9.59 0.41
CA LYS A 82 1.22 10.71 1.26
C LYS A 82 1.04 11.97 0.42
N THR A 83 -0.20 12.40 0.21
CA THR A 83 -0.53 13.51 -0.70
C THR A 83 -0.49 14.90 -0.04
N GLY A 84 -0.30 14.96 1.27
CA GLY A 84 -0.10 16.22 2.00
C GLY A 84 0.16 15.97 3.49
N PRO A 85 0.74 16.94 4.24
CA PRO A 85 1.08 16.75 5.66
C PRO A 85 -0.12 16.37 6.54
N GLU A 86 -1.27 16.99 6.30
CA GLU A 86 -2.51 16.81 7.05
C GLU A 86 -3.46 15.77 6.42
N LEU A 87 -3.11 15.18 5.27
CA LEU A 87 -3.94 14.18 4.60
C LEU A 87 -3.57 12.77 5.05
N PRO A 88 -4.47 11.79 5.02
CA PRO A 88 -4.11 10.42 5.40
C PRO A 88 -3.00 9.82 4.52
N GLY A 89 -2.23 8.90 5.10
CA GLY A 89 -1.35 8.02 4.32
C GLY A 89 -2.20 6.91 3.72
N ARG A 90 -2.02 6.63 2.42
CA ARG A 90 -2.75 5.59 1.70
C ARG A 90 -1.78 4.54 1.19
N GLU A 91 -2.25 3.29 1.09
CA GLU A 91 -1.50 2.20 0.49
C GLU A 91 -2.29 1.61 -0.68
N PRO A 92 -2.21 2.21 -1.87
CA PRO A 92 -2.92 1.66 -3.02
C PRO A 92 -2.30 0.36 -3.51
N ASP A 93 -3.12 -0.51 -4.12
CA ASP A 93 -2.64 -1.81 -4.62
C ASP A 93 -1.51 -1.66 -5.65
N ILE A 94 -1.63 -0.70 -6.58
CA ILE A 94 -0.60 -0.40 -7.59
C ILE A 94 -0.51 1.12 -7.83
N LEU A 95 0.73 1.61 -7.89
CA LEU A 95 1.10 2.99 -8.17
C LEU A 95 1.96 3.04 -9.44
N PHE A 96 1.72 4.00 -10.31
CA PHE A 96 2.64 4.41 -11.36
C PHE A 96 3.08 5.85 -11.16
N ILE A 97 4.39 6.07 -11.21
CA ILE A 97 5.04 7.37 -11.08
C ILE A 97 5.78 7.63 -12.39
N ALA A 98 5.42 8.71 -13.06
CA ALA A 98 6.02 9.12 -14.32
C ALA A 98 7.49 9.55 -14.12
N GLN A 99 8.29 9.43 -15.18
CA GLN A 99 9.71 9.75 -15.16
C GLN A 99 10.00 11.18 -14.64
N GLU A 100 9.13 12.14 -14.98
CA GLU A 100 9.22 13.54 -14.57
C GLU A 100 8.88 13.81 -13.09
N HIS A 101 8.32 12.83 -12.38
CA HIS A 101 7.90 12.95 -10.97
C HIS A 101 8.70 12.03 -10.02
N LEU A 102 9.78 11.41 -10.48
CA LEU A 102 10.55 10.46 -9.68
C LEU A 102 11.24 11.09 -8.45
N GLU A 103 11.36 12.42 -8.39
CA GLU A 103 11.83 13.15 -7.20
C GLU A 103 10.91 12.99 -5.97
N GLN A 104 9.65 12.63 -6.21
CA GLN A 104 8.65 12.35 -5.18
C GLN A 104 8.82 10.95 -4.57
N LEU A 105 9.46 10.03 -5.30
CA LEU A 105 9.69 8.67 -4.83
C LEU A 105 10.78 8.64 -3.76
N LYS A 106 10.41 8.31 -2.53
CA LYS A 106 11.34 8.11 -1.41
C LYS A 106 11.62 6.62 -1.22
N GLU A 107 12.54 6.33 -0.31
CA GLU A 107 12.94 4.95 0.00
C GLU A 107 11.76 4.09 0.46
N THR A 108 10.86 4.64 1.28
CA THR A 108 9.78 3.90 1.94
C THR A 108 8.37 4.37 1.58
N TYR A 109 8.22 5.46 0.83
CA TYR A 109 6.91 6.01 0.45
C TYR A 109 7.01 6.93 -0.77
N LEU A 110 5.85 7.28 -1.34
CA LEU A 110 5.67 8.33 -2.35
C LEU A 110 5.21 9.63 -1.67
N GLU A 111 5.98 10.70 -1.83
CA GLU A 111 5.66 12.04 -1.34
C GLU A 111 4.90 12.83 -2.41
N GLY A 112 3.57 12.85 -2.32
CA GLY A 112 2.69 13.40 -3.35
C GLY A 112 1.77 12.33 -3.95
N PRO A 113 0.94 12.71 -4.94
CA PRO A 113 0.12 11.77 -5.67
C PRO A 113 0.94 10.96 -6.68
N ALA A 114 0.55 9.71 -6.90
CA ALA A 114 0.97 8.98 -8.09
C ALA A 114 0.26 9.52 -9.34
N ASP A 115 0.91 9.38 -10.50
CA ASP A 115 0.32 9.72 -11.81
C ASP A 115 -0.82 8.78 -12.19
N LEU A 116 -0.78 7.54 -11.69
CA LEU A 116 -1.89 6.59 -11.78
C LEU A 116 -1.93 5.72 -10.52
N VAL A 117 -3.14 5.55 -9.99
CA VAL A 117 -3.46 4.64 -8.89
C VAL A 117 -4.43 3.58 -9.40
N ILE A 118 -4.17 2.31 -9.08
CA ILE A 118 -5.07 1.20 -9.37
C ILE A 118 -5.42 0.51 -8.05
N GLU A 119 -6.73 0.29 -7.85
CA GLU A 119 -7.30 -0.39 -6.70
C GLU A 119 -8.07 -1.60 -7.21
N ILE A 120 -7.78 -2.77 -6.65
CA ILE A 120 -8.43 -4.03 -7.00
C ILE A 120 -9.64 -4.20 -6.08
N ALA A 121 -10.82 -4.10 -6.68
CA ALA A 121 -12.06 -4.23 -5.92
C ALA A 121 -12.24 -5.66 -5.39
N SER A 122 -12.39 -5.79 -4.07
CA SER A 122 -12.81 -7.00 -3.39
C SER A 122 -14.17 -6.79 -2.71
N PRO A 123 -14.92 -7.86 -2.40
CA PRO A 123 -16.18 -7.74 -1.65
C PRO A 123 -16.00 -7.03 -0.31
N GLU A 124 -14.84 -7.17 0.36
CA GLU A 124 -14.50 -6.44 1.58
C GLU A 124 -14.15 -4.96 1.33
N SER A 125 -13.52 -4.60 0.19
CA SER A 125 -13.14 -3.21 -0.09
C SER A 125 -14.32 -2.29 -0.41
N ARG A 126 -15.43 -2.86 -0.90
CA ARG A 126 -16.67 -2.12 -1.23
C ARG A 126 -17.32 -1.36 -0.07
N LEU A 127 -17.03 -1.73 1.19
CA LEU A 127 -17.54 -1.04 2.37
C LEU A 127 -16.73 0.22 2.73
N ARG A 128 -15.45 0.30 2.35
CA ARG A 128 -14.60 1.48 2.56
C ARG A 128 -14.68 2.49 1.40
N ASP A 129 -15.00 2.01 0.20
CA ASP A 129 -14.85 2.76 -1.06
C ASP A 129 -16.03 3.69 -1.41
N ARG A 130 -17.08 3.79 -0.58
CA ARG A 130 -18.30 4.56 -0.93
C ARG A 130 -18.30 6.04 -0.57
N GLY A 131 -17.18 6.63 -0.15
CA GLY A 131 -17.14 8.09 0.04
C GLY A 131 -15.93 8.69 0.78
N GLU A 132 -14.87 7.93 1.07
CA GLU A 132 -13.72 8.41 1.86
C GLU A 132 -12.34 8.25 1.18
N LYS A 133 -12.31 7.73 -0.06
CA LYS A 133 -11.12 7.71 -0.92
C LYS A 133 -11.20 8.80 -1.99
#